data_AF-A0A944S6S4-F1
#
_entry.id   AF-A0A944S6S4-F1
#
_cell.length_a   1.000
_cell.length_b   1.000
_cell.length_c   1.000
_cell.angle_alpha   90.00
_cell.angle_beta   90.00
_cell.angle_gamma   90.00
#
_symmetry.space_group_name_H-M   'P 1'
#
loop_
_entity.id
_entity.type
_entity.pdbx_description
1 polymer ?
#
loop_
_entity_poly.entity_id
_entity_poly.type
_entity_poly.pdbx_seq_one_letter_code
_entity_poly.pdbx_strand_id
1 'polypeptide(L)'
;MPRKPRIYYPGALYHVLARGNAKQVIFLADADMLQYQSYVTEGLSEYGHRVHAYCWMNNHTHMLIQAGESSISKMMQQISQRYTQWFNRKYERVGHLFQGRYKALLVDADDYLLELVRYIHLNPKRAGVVDQLEDYQWSSHRAYLGNNVLPWLTTEWVLQQFGEDLSGARIKYRDFLEQKADKERLAQLSTGTAEGRILGSDRFILKVTAAQQTESTKQKLRCSLEEITEMVAKEGGVNAEEISSPSQRRAVSHARSMIALLAVDYAGLSATEVASHLSRDLTVISRQLKQTRERVYRRGAEKSRVERYLNLLNLQA
;
A
#
# COMPACT_ATOMS: atom_id res chain seq x y z
N MET A 1 3.02 11.69 -14.03
CA MET A 1 1.62 11.75 -13.57
C MET A 1 1.52 11.26 -12.12
N PRO A 2 0.70 11.91 -11.28
CA PRO A 2 0.36 11.42 -9.94
C PRO A 2 -0.28 10.03 -10.05
N ARG A 3 0.14 9.10 -9.21
CA ARG A 3 -0.46 7.75 -9.18
C ARG A 3 -1.69 7.78 -8.27
N LYS A 4 -2.81 7.19 -8.71
CA LYS A 4 -3.98 7.00 -7.85
C LYS A 4 -3.58 6.31 -6.52
N PRO A 5 -4.07 6.80 -5.36
CA PRO A 5 -3.90 6.15 -4.07
C PRO A 5 -4.32 4.68 -4.13
N ARG A 6 -3.70 3.84 -3.28
CA ARG A 6 -4.14 2.45 -3.15
C ARG A 6 -5.38 2.43 -2.27
N ILE A 7 -6.38 1.65 -2.68
CA ILE A 7 -7.54 1.35 -1.85
C ILE A 7 -7.06 0.58 -0.63
N TYR A 8 -7.49 0.98 0.56
CA TYR A 8 -7.09 0.39 1.82
C TYR A 8 -8.23 0.35 2.82
N TYR A 9 -8.42 -0.81 3.44
CA TYR A 9 -9.25 -0.99 4.62
C TYR A 9 -8.73 -2.22 5.40
N PRO A 10 -8.88 -2.29 6.73
CA PRO A 10 -8.49 -3.45 7.50
C PRO A 10 -9.20 -4.73 7.02
N GLY A 11 -8.45 -5.84 6.96
CA GLY A 11 -8.93 -7.11 6.44
C GLY A 11 -8.94 -7.24 4.91
N ALA A 12 -8.64 -6.17 4.16
CA ALA A 12 -8.53 -6.23 2.70
C ALA A 12 -7.45 -7.23 2.24
N LEU A 13 -7.76 -8.01 1.21
CA LEU A 13 -6.80 -8.94 0.59
C LEU A 13 -6.08 -8.29 -0.58
N TYR A 14 -4.79 -8.55 -0.68
CA TYR A 14 -3.96 -8.06 -1.77
C TYR A 14 -3.11 -9.16 -2.37
N HIS A 15 -3.13 -9.23 -3.69
CA HIS A 15 -2.02 -9.84 -4.43
C HIS A 15 -0.88 -8.83 -4.53
N VAL A 16 0.19 -9.11 -3.81
CA VAL A 16 1.39 -8.29 -3.75
C VAL A 16 2.48 -8.90 -4.62
N LEU A 17 3.05 -8.09 -5.51
CA LEU A 17 4.13 -8.51 -6.40
C LEU A 17 5.29 -7.50 -6.39
N ALA A 18 6.52 -7.98 -6.23
CA ALA A 18 7.72 -7.18 -6.45
C ALA A 18 8.60 -7.87 -7.49
N ARG A 19 9.14 -7.12 -8.46
CA ARG A 19 9.91 -7.67 -9.59
C ARG A 19 11.23 -6.93 -9.76
N GLY A 20 12.28 -7.68 -10.09
CA GLY A 20 13.61 -7.15 -10.36
C GLY A 20 13.62 -6.18 -11.53
N ASN A 21 14.38 -5.09 -11.40
CA ASN A 21 14.54 -4.07 -12.44
C ASN A 21 14.94 -4.73 -13.76
N ALA A 22 14.30 -4.34 -14.87
CA ALA A 22 14.50 -5.00 -16.17
C ALA A 22 14.32 -6.54 -16.15
N LYS A 23 13.48 -7.08 -15.25
CA LYS A 23 13.28 -8.52 -15.00
C LYS A 23 14.54 -9.26 -14.55
N GLN A 24 15.54 -8.54 -14.03
CA GLN A 24 16.78 -9.13 -13.52
C GLN A 24 16.51 -10.08 -12.35
N VAL A 25 17.43 -11.03 -12.18
CA VAL A 25 17.48 -11.90 -11.00
C VAL A 25 17.70 -11.04 -9.75
N ILE A 26 16.85 -11.26 -8.75
CA ILE A 26 16.91 -10.66 -7.42
C ILE A 26 17.36 -11.65 -6.35
N PHE A 27 17.31 -12.96 -6.61
CA PHE A 27 17.85 -14.01 -5.75
C PHE A 27 18.87 -14.83 -6.54
N LEU A 28 20.15 -14.65 -6.23
CA LEU A 28 21.27 -15.36 -6.86
C LEU A 28 21.61 -16.66 -6.14
N ALA A 29 21.26 -16.76 -4.85
CA ALA A 29 21.43 -17.96 -4.03
C ALA A 29 20.27 -18.12 -3.03
N ASP A 30 20.11 -19.33 -2.48
CA ASP A 30 19.12 -19.64 -1.44
C ASP A 30 19.24 -18.73 -0.21
N ALA A 31 20.47 -18.35 0.16
CA ALA A 31 20.73 -17.39 1.23
C ALA A 31 20.03 -16.03 1.02
N ASP A 32 19.81 -15.63 -0.23
CA ASP A 32 19.13 -14.39 -0.57
C ASP A 32 17.62 -14.48 -0.31
N MET A 33 17.04 -15.64 -0.61
CA MET A 33 15.62 -15.91 -0.34
C MET A 33 15.36 -16.01 1.16
N LEU A 34 16.26 -16.65 1.91
CA LEU A 34 16.21 -16.68 3.38
C LEU A 34 16.27 -15.28 3.99
N GLN A 35 17.20 -14.44 3.51
CA GLN A 35 17.30 -13.07 3.99
C GLN A 35 16.04 -12.25 3.68
N TYR A 36 15.47 -12.41 2.48
CA TYR A 36 14.22 -11.75 2.13
C TYR A 36 13.07 -12.21 3.01
N GLN A 37 12.97 -13.52 3.27
CA GLN A 37 11.97 -14.10 4.16
C GLN A 37 12.11 -13.57 5.59
N SER A 38 13.33 -13.35 6.09
CA SER A 38 13.53 -12.75 7.42
C SER A 38 12.92 -11.35 7.49
N TYR A 39 13.16 -10.49 6.48
CA TYR A 39 12.57 -9.15 6.43
C TYR A 39 11.04 -9.17 6.28
N VAL A 40 10.51 -10.14 5.53
CA VAL A 40 9.05 -10.36 5.47
C VAL A 40 8.52 -10.71 6.86
N THR A 41 9.18 -11.63 7.57
CA THR A 41 8.73 -12.11 8.88
C THR A 41 8.76 -10.99 9.92
N GLU A 42 9.84 -10.20 9.96
CA GLU A 42 9.96 -9.00 10.80
C GLU A 42 8.85 -7.99 10.48
N GLY A 43 8.60 -7.72 9.20
CA GLY A 43 7.54 -6.81 8.78
C GLY A 43 6.14 -7.29 9.16
N LEU A 44 5.83 -8.57 9.05
CA LEU A 44 4.52 -9.10 9.45
C LEU A 44 4.28 -8.90 10.95
N SER A 45 5.31 -9.16 11.77
CA SER A 45 5.27 -8.95 13.22
C SER A 45 5.07 -7.46 13.58
N GLU A 46 5.77 -6.57 12.89
CA GLU A 46 5.74 -5.12 13.17
C GLU A 46 4.41 -4.46 12.75
N TYR A 47 3.83 -4.86 11.60
CA TYR A 47 2.65 -4.18 11.03
C TYR A 47 1.33 -4.94 11.21
N GLY A 48 1.37 -6.17 11.74
CA GLY A 48 0.18 -6.97 12.06
C GLY A 48 -0.59 -7.45 10.83
N HIS A 49 0.10 -7.77 9.74
CA HIS A 49 -0.52 -8.35 8.53
C HIS A 49 -0.47 -9.87 8.56
N ARG A 50 -1.31 -10.53 7.76
CA ARG A 50 -1.28 -11.99 7.59
C ARG A 50 -0.97 -12.34 6.15
N VAL A 51 -0.19 -13.40 5.95
CA VAL A 51 0.08 -13.96 4.62
C VAL A 51 -0.64 -15.30 4.50
N HIS A 52 -1.34 -15.50 3.40
CA HIS A 52 -2.04 -16.76 3.13
C HIS A 52 -1.34 -17.62 2.08
N ALA A 53 -0.61 -17.01 1.15
CA ALA A 53 0.21 -17.73 0.19
C ALA A 53 1.40 -16.87 -0.26
N TYR A 54 2.52 -17.49 -0.63
CA TYR A 54 3.68 -16.83 -1.19
C TYR A 54 4.42 -17.72 -2.19
N CYS A 55 5.20 -17.09 -3.07
CA CYS A 55 6.19 -17.75 -3.92
C CYS A 55 7.32 -16.76 -4.24
N TRP A 56 8.56 -17.13 -3.94
CA TRP A 56 9.77 -16.37 -4.25
C TRP A 56 10.43 -16.93 -5.50
N MET A 57 10.20 -16.31 -6.65
CA MET A 57 10.88 -16.65 -7.90
C MET A 57 12.20 -15.87 -7.99
N ASN A 58 13.18 -16.39 -8.71
CA ASN A 58 14.52 -15.79 -8.81
C ASN A 58 14.52 -14.30 -9.21
N ASN A 59 13.56 -13.82 -9.98
CA ASN A 59 13.46 -12.43 -10.45
C ASN A 59 12.20 -11.69 -9.96
N HIS A 60 11.33 -12.31 -9.18
CA HIS A 60 10.14 -11.65 -8.62
C HIS A 60 9.53 -12.42 -7.45
N THR A 61 8.72 -11.73 -6.65
CA THR A 61 8.01 -12.30 -5.51
C THR A 61 6.50 -12.15 -5.69
N HIS A 62 5.76 -13.11 -5.14
CA HIS A 62 4.30 -13.09 -5.03
C HIS A 62 3.89 -13.35 -3.59
N MET A 63 2.91 -12.60 -3.09
CA MET A 63 2.24 -12.85 -1.82
C MET A 63 0.73 -12.57 -1.93
N LEU A 64 -0.08 -13.36 -1.24
CA LEU A 64 -1.45 -13.02 -0.87
C LEU A 64 -1.44 -12.53 0.58
N ILE A 65 -1.68 -11.23 0.76
CA ILE A 65 -1.61 -10.56 2.06
C ILE A 65 -2.98 -10.08 2.48
N GLN A 66 -3.40 -10.41 3.70
CA GLN A 66 -4.50 -9.76 4.38
C GLN A 66 -3.97 -8.60 5.20
N ALA A 67 -4.48 -7.40 4.89
CA ALA A 67 -4.14 -6.19 5.62
C ALA A 67 -4.64 -6.25 7.07
N GLY A 68 -3.78 -5.81 8.00
CA GLY A 68 -4.15 -5.52 9.38
C GLY A 68 -4.75 -4.12 9.51
N GLU A 69 -4.49 -3.44 10.62
CA GLU A 69 -4.98 -2.07 10.87
C GLU A 69 -4.20 -0.98 10.12
N SER A 70 -2.97 -1.29 9.69
CA SER A 70 -2.12 -0.36 8.93
C SER A 70 -1.98 -0.72 7.44
N SER A 71 -1.66 0.27 6.60
CA SER A 71 -1.40 0.01 5.17
C SER A 71 -0.16 -0.86 4.97
N ILE A 72 -0.29 -1.89 4.13
CA ILE A 72 0.81 -2.75 3.66
C ILE A 72 1.97 -1.98 3.00
N SER A 73 1.78 -0.70 2.70
CA SER A 73 2.79 0.15 2.05
C SER A 73 4.05 0.34 2.90
N LYS A 74 3.92 0.50 4.22
CA LYS A 74 5.07 0.71 5.11
C LYS A 74 5.92 -0.55 5.20
N MET A 75 5.27 -1.69 5.46
CA MET A 75 5.92 -3.00 5.48
C MET A 75 6.68 -3.28 4.18
N MET A 76 6.02 -3.12 3.02
CA MET A 76 6.64 -3.40 1.72
C MET A 76 7.77 -2.43 1.37
N GLN A 77 7.69 -1.17 1.82
CA GLN A 77 8.77 -0.21 1.67
C GLN A 77 10.01 -0.65 2.45
N GLN A 78 9.85 -1.02 3.72
CA GLN A 78 10.93 -1.48 4.59
C GLN A 78 11.58 -2.75 4.04
N ILE A 79 10.79 -3.75 3.64
CA ILE A 79 11.30 -4.99 3.03
C ILE A 79 12.13 -4.68 1.78
N SER A 80 11.57 -3.89 0.85
CA SER A 80 12.24 -3.58 -0.42
C SER A 80 13.53 -2.79 -0.20
N GLN A 81 13.52 -1.84 0.72
CA GLN A 81 14.68 -0.99 1.02
C GLN A 81 15.80 -1.79 1.69
N ARG A 82 15.49 -2.51 2.77
CA ARG A 82 16.49 -3.30 3.51
C ARG A 82 17.08 -4.39 2.63
N TYR A 83 16.24 -5.08 1.86
CA TYR A 83 16.71 -6.11 0.95
C TYR A 83 17.60 -5.57 -0.17
N THR A 84 17.22 -4.45 -0.80
CA THR A 84 18.05 -3.81 -1.83
C THR A 84 19.42 -3.41 -1.27
N GLN A 85 19.45 -2.81 -0.07
CA GLN A 85 20.71 -2.40 0.58
C GLN A 85 21.60 -3.61 0.90
N TRP A 86 21.01 -4.66 1.48
CA TRP A 86 21.73 -5.89 1.80
C TRP A 86 22.28 -6.57 0.55
N PHE A 87 21.45 -6.73 -0.49
CA PHE A 87 21.84 -7.36 -1.75
C PHE A 87 22.96 -6.59 -2.45
N ASN A 88 22.82 -5.26 -2.53
CA ASN A 88 23.85 -4.40 -3.10
C ASN A 88 25.17 -4.47 -2.34
N ARG A 89 25.12 -4.51 -1.01
CA ARG A 89 26.33 -4.69 -0.18
C ARG A 89 26.97 -6.06 -0.39
N LYS A 90 26.17 -7.13 -0.43
CA LYS A 90 26.65 -8.52 -0.56
C LYS A 90 27.30 -8.78 -1.93
N TYR A 91 26.72 -8.22 -2.99
CA TYR A 91 27.14 -8.47 -4.37
C TYR A 91 27.89 -7.28 -5.00
N GLU A 92 28.31 -6.30 -4.19
CA GLU A 92 29.06 -5.11 -4.63
C GLU A 92 28.37 -4.34 -5.78
N ARG A 93 27.03 -4.26 -5.70
CA ARG A 93 26.20 -3.58 -6.71
C ARG A 93 25.77 -2.20 -6.26
N VAL A 94 25.40 -1.37 -7.22
CA VAL A 94 24.82 -0.04 -6.99
C VAL A 94 23.50 0.10 -7.77
N GLY A 95 22.65 1.02 -7.32
CA GLY A 95 21.37 1.33 -7.98
C GLY A 95 20.19 0.47 -7.54
N HIS A 96 19.14 0.47 -8.36
CA HIS A 96 17.85 -0.15 -8.05
C HIS A 96 17.85 -1.66 -8.32
N LEU A 97 17.48 -2.45 -7.31
CA LEU A 97 17.25 -3.89 -7.48
C LEU A 97 15.88 -4.18 -8.09
N PHE A 98 14.82 -3.51 -7.63
CA PHE A 98 13.44 -3.70 -8.09
C PHE A 98 13.03 -2.65 -9.17
N GLN A 99 12.01 -2.96 -9.99
CA GLN A 99 11.41 -2.08 -11.02
C GLN A 99 10.72 -0.82 -10.46
N GLY A 100 10.84 -0.57 -9.17
CA GLY A 100 10.13 0.48 -8.43
C GLY A 100 9.26 -0.11 -7.33
N ARG A 101 8.16 0.57 -7.02
CA ARG A 101 7.21 0.12 -5.98
C ARG A 101 6.55 -1.21 -6.39
N TYR A 102 6.35 -2.06 -5.39
CA TYR A 102 5.53 -3.25 -5.50
C TYR A 102 4.13 -2.96 -6.09
N LYS A 103 3.59 -3.92 -6.82
CA LYS A 103 2.17 -3.96 -7.21
C LYS A 103 1.35 -4.53 -6.05
N ALA A 104 0.15 -3.98 -5.86
CA ALA A 104 -0.84 -4.47 -4.93
C ALA A 104 -2.18 -4.45 -5.66
N LEU A 105 -2.74 -5.62 -5.94
CA LEU A 105 -4.06 -5.78 -6.54
C LEU A 105 -5.02 -6.17 -5.41
N LEU A 106 -6.05 -5.36 -5.15
CA LEU A 106 -7.12 -5.69 -4.20
C LEU A 106 -7.87 -6.92 -4.70
N VAL A 107 -8.13 -7.88 -3.82
CA VAL A 107 -8.71 -9.17 -4.16
C VAL A 107 -10.09 -9.30 -3.53
N ASP A 108 -11.07 -9.64 -4.35
CA ASP A 108 -12.35 -10.17 -3.91
C ASP A 108 -12.17 -11.62 -3.48
N ALA A 109 -12.35 -11.87 -2.18
CA ALA A 109 -12.12 -13.18 -1.60
C ALA A 109 -13.06 -14.24 -2.18
N ASP A 110 -14.32 -13.86 -2.42
CA ASP A 110 -15.37 -14.80 -2.83
C ASP A 110 -15.09 -15.36 -4.23
N ASP A 111 -14.52 -14.54 -5.12
CA ASP A 111 -14.32 -14.90 -6.52
C ASP A 111 -12.88 -15.36 -6.84
N TYR A 112 -11.87 -14.78 -6.19
CA TYR A 112 -10.47 -14.90 -6.62
C TYR A 112 -9.54 -15.56 -5.60
N LEU A 113 -9.98 -15.86 -4.38
CA LEU A 113 -9.09 -16.38 -3.33
C LEU A 113 -8.36 -17.66 -3.76
N LEU A 114 -9.12 -18.71 -4.09
CA LEU A 114 -8.56 -20.03 -4.43
C LEU A 114 -7.75 -19.96 -5.72
N GLU A 115 -8.27 -19.25 -6.71
CA GLU A 115 -7.60 -19.03 -7.99
C GLU A 115 -6.26 -18.32 -7.84
N LEU A 116 -6.18 -17.31 -6.98
CA LEU A 116 -4.96 -16.60 -6.68
C LEU A 116 -3.96 -17.50 -5.94
N VAL A 117 -4.39 -18.29 -4.97
CA VAL A 117 -3.53 -19.25 -4.28
C VAL A 117 -2.96 -20.27 -5.26
N ARG A 118 -3.80 -20.82 -6.14
CA ARG A 118 -3.37 -21.71 -7.24
C ARG A 118 -2.37 -21.03 -8.17
N TYR A 119 -2.64 -19.80 -8.59
CA TYR A 119 -1.71 -19.02 -9.41
C TYR A 119 -0.35 -18.84 -8.71
N ILE A 120 -0.35 -18.46 -7.43
CA ILE A 120 0.89 -18.24 -6.68
C ILE A 120 1.69 -19.54 -6.62
N HIS A 121 1.08 -20.65 -6.21
CA HIS A 121 1.77 -21.94 -6.07
C HIS A 121 2.19 -22.56 -7.40
N LEU A 122 1.45 -22.35 -8.50
CA LEU A 122 1.82 -22.87 -9.82
C LEU A 122 2.90 -22.06 -10.53
N ASN A 123 3.41 -20.96 -9.96
CA ASN A 123 4.47 -20.17 -10.61
C ASN A 123 5.73 -20.98 -10.99
N PRO A 124 6.32 -21.78 -10.08
CA PRO A 124 7.53 -22.54 -10.36
C PRO A 124 7.36 -23.53 -11.53
N LYS A 125 6.25 -24.27 -11.54
CA LYS A 125 5.91 -25.20 -12.62
C LYS A 125 5.63 -24.50 -13.95
N ARG A 126 4.89 -23.39 -13.94
CA ARG A 126 4.63 -22.58 -15.14
C ARG A 126 5.88 -21.95 -15.72
N ALA A 127 6.87 -21.65 -14.87
CA ALA A 127 8.17 -21.13 -15.29
C ALA A 127 9.14 -22.24 -15.74
N GLY A 128 8.75 -23.53 -15.67
CA GLY A 128 9.60 -24.67 -16.01
C GLY A 128 10.77 -24.88 -15.04
N VAL A 129 10.66 -24.39 -13.82
CA VAL A 129 11.73 -24.51 -12.80
C VAL A 129 11.71 -25.88 -12.12
N VAL A 130 10.52 -26.48 -12.01
CA VAL A 130 10.29 -27.79 -11.39
C VAL A 130 9.17 -28.53 -12.14
N ASP A 131 9.24 -29.86 -12.14
CA ASP A 131 8.17 -30.72 -12.66
C ASP A 131 7.07 -30.95 -11.61
N GLN A 132 7.49 -31.19 -10.36
CA GLN A 132 6.63 -31.34 -9.18
C GLN A 132 6.72 -30.10 -8.29
N LEU A 133 5.58 -29.65 -7.74
CA LEU A 133 5.54 -28.41 -6.96
C LEU A 133 6.21 -28.56 -5.59
N GLU A 134 6.24 -29.76 -5.07
CA GLU A 134 6.84 -30.17 -3.81
C GLU A 134 8.35 -29.93 -3.79
N ASP A 135 8.99 -30.00 -4.97
CA ASP A 135 10.43 -29.77 -5.14
C ASP A 135 10.80 -28.29 -4.96
N TYR A 136 9.82 -27.38 -5.04
CA TYR A 136 10.06 -25.95 -4.90
C TYR A 136 9.85 -25.45 -3.47
N GLN A 137 10.94 -25.41 -2.70
CA GLN A 137 10.94 -24.98 -1.29
C GLN A 137 10.56 -23.51 -1.06
N TRP A 138 10.70 -22.66 -2.08
CA TRP A 138 10.52 -21.21 -1.98
C TRP A 138 9.07 -20.75 -2.23
N SER A 139 8.11 -21.61 -1.92
CA SER A 139 6.68 -21.30 -1.96
C SER A 139 5.95 -21.86 -0.74
N SER A 140 4.77 -21.33 -0.42
CA SER A 140 3.92 -21.87 0.64
C SER A 140 3.26 -23.21 0.29
N HIS A 141 3.43 -23.73 -0.93
CA HIS A 141 2.74 -24.95 -1.36
C HIS A 141 3.00 -26.13 -0.41
N ARG A 142 4.25 -26.32 0.05
CA ARG A 142 4.62 -27.36 1.01
C ARG A 142 3.91 -27.22 2.36
N ALA A 143 3.63 -26.00 2.80
CA ALA A 143 2.87 -25.76 4.03
C ALA A 143 1.40 -26.17 3.87
N TYR A 144 0.81 -25.92 2.69
CA TYR A 144 -0.53 -26.41 2.38
C TYR A 144 -0.60 -27.94 2.36
N LEU A 145 0.47 -28.63 2.00
CA LEU A 145 0.54 -30.10 2.09
C LEU A 145 0.79 -30.62 3.52
N GLY A 146 1.14 -29.75 4.47
CA GLY A 146 1.55 -30.14 5.82
C GLY A 146 3.02 -30.55 5.96
N ASN A 147 3.84 -30.34 4.92
CA ASN A 147 5.25 -30.71 4.87
C ASN A 147 6.19 -29.60 5.38
N ASN A 148 5.63 -28.47 5.82
CA ASN A 148 6.37 -27.34 6.37
C ASN A 148 5.45 -26.53 7.30
N VAL A 149 5.98 -26.01 8.40
CA VAL A 149 5.24 -25.14 9.32
C VAL A 149 5.99 -23.83 9.42
N LEU A 150 5.33 -22.75 8.99
CA LEU A 150 5.87 -21.39 9.04
C LEU A 150 4.99 -20.56 9.98
N PRO A 151 5.49 -20.12 11.15
CA PRO A 151 4.66 -19.43 12.15
C PRO A 151 4.00 -18.14 11.65
N TRP A 152 4.55 -17.52 10.59
CA TRP A 152 4.05 -16.28 10.00
C TRP A 152 3.06 -16.49 8.84
N LEU A 153 2.84 -17.75 8.42
CA LEU A 153 1.93 -18.11 7.33
C LEU A 153 0.62 -18.66 7.90
N THR A 154 -0.52 -18.15 7.43
CA THR A 154 -1.87 -18.59 7.82
C THR A 154 -2.51 -19.34 6.67
N THR A 155 -2.56 -20.67 6.75
CA THR A 155 -3.10 -21.53 5.67
C THR A 155 -4.54 -21.96 5.93
N GLU A 156 -4.97 -21.92 7.19
CA GLU A 156 -6.19 -22.52 7.72
C GLU A 156 -7.42 -21.95 7.02
N TRP A 157 -7.50 -20.63 6.89
CA TRP A 157 -8.65 -19.96 6.27
C TRP A 157 -8.86 -20.36 4.80
N VAL A 158 -7.77 -20.56 4.05
CA VAL A 158 -7.83 -21.00 2.66
C VAL A 158 -8.15 -22.49 2.59
N LEU A 159 -7.52 -23.32 3.43
CA LEU A 159 -7.80 -24.76 3.47
C LEU A 159 -9.25 -25.06 3.87
N GLN A 160 -9.84 -24.26 4.76
CA GLN A 160 -11.24 -24.35 5.16
C GLN A 160 -12.22 -24.22 3.98
N GLN A 161 -11.83 -23.55 2.89
CA GLN A 161 -12.66 -23.45 1.68
C GLN A 161 -12.80 -24.80 0.95
N PHE A 162 -11.90 -25.75 1.22
CA PHE A 162 -11.96 -27.10 0.66
C PHE A 162 -12.69 -28.09 1.59
N GLY A 163 -12.89 -27.75 2.86
CA GLY A 163 -13.66 -28.55 3.83
C GLY A 163 -13.25 -28.28 5.28
N GLU A 164 -14.05 -28.78 6.22
CA GLU A 164 -13.83 -28.59 7.66
C GLU A 164 -12.69 -29.45 8.21
N ASP A 165 -12.55 -30.68 7.71
CA ASP A 165 -11.43 -31.57 8.07
C ASP A 165 -10.17 -31.20 7.29
N LEU A 166 -9.07 -31.00 8.02
CA LEU A 166 -7.79 -30.56 7.46
C LEU A 166 -7.22 -31.61 6.49
N SER A 167 -7.35 -32.90 6.79
CA SER A 167 -6.79 -33.96 5.94
C SER A 167 -7.52 -34.02 4.59
N GLY A 168 -8.86 -34.01 4.62
CA GLY A 168 -9.70 -33.95 3.41
C GLY A 168 -9.52 -32.65 2.62
N ALA A 169 -9.38 -31.51 3.31
CA ALA A 169 -9.11 -30.22 2.66
C ALA A 169 -7.80 -30.24 1.86
N ARG A 170 -6.74 -30.87 2.38
CA ARG A 170 -5.46 -31.00 1.69
C ARG A 170 -5.54 -31.84 0.42
N ILE A 171 -6.34 -32.91 0.43
CA ILE A 171 -6.56 -33.76 -0.74
C ILE A 171 -7.25 -32.95 -1.84
N LYS A 172 -8.38 -32.31 -1.51
CA LYS A 172 -9.14 -31.48 -2.46
C LYS A 172 -8.35 -30.28 -2.99
N TYR A 173 -7.52 -29.67 -2.13
CA TYR A 173 -6.59 -28.61 -2.55
C TYR A 173 -5.59 -29.12 -3.61
N ARG A 174 -5.04 -30.33 -3.44
CA ARG A 174 -4.14 -30.95 -4.42
C ARG A 174 -4.87 -31.16 -5.75
N ASP A 175 -6.05 -31.79 -5.70
CA ASP A 175 -6.87 -32.03 -6.89
C ASP A 175 -7.19 -30.73 -7.63
N PHE A 176 -7.48 -29.65 -6.89
CA PHE A 176 -7.76 -28.33 -7.45
C PHE A 176 -6.56 -27.71 -8.19
N LEU A 177 -5.32 -27.98 -7.77
CA LEU A 177 -4.12 -27.51 -8.48
C LEU A 177 -3.89 -28.26 -9.80
N GLU A 178 -4.35 -29.50 -9.91
CA GLU A 178 -4.20 -30.33 -11.11
C GLU A 178 -5.27 -30.03 -12.17
N GLN A 179 -6.40 -29.46 -11.75
CA GLN A 179 -7.47 -29.03 -12.65
C GLN A 179 -6.99 -27.92 -13.61
N LYS A 180 -7.49 -27.95 -14.85
CA LYS A 180 -7.20 -26.90 -15.84
C LYS A 180 -7.75 -25.56 -15.35
N ALA A 181 -6.86 -24.57 -15.30
CA ALA A 181 -7.22 -23.19 -15.01
C ALA A 181 -7.68 -22.46 -16.28
N ASP A 182 -8.64 -21.55 -16.10
CA ASP A 182 -9.07 -20.62 -17.14
C ASP A 182 -7.93 -19.61 -17.45
N LYS A 183 -7.49 -19.59 -18.71
CA LYS A 183 -6.40 -18.74 -19.18
C LYS A 183 -6.70 -17.25 -19.03
N GLU A 184 -7.95 -16.85 -19.21
CA GLU A 184 -8.35 -15.44 -19.13
C GLU A 184 -8.27 -14.93 -17.69
N ARG A 185 -8.81 -15.71 -16.74
CA ARG A 185 -8.68 -15.44 -15.30
C ARG A 185 -7.22 -15.38 -14.85
N LEU A 186 -6.37 -16.29 -15.33
CA LEU A 186 -4.93 -16.27 -15.01
C LEU A 186 -4.22 -14.98 -15.47
N ALA A 187 -4.61 -14.42 -16.61
CA ALA A 187 -4.03 -13.17 -17.11
C ALA A 187 -4.36 -12.00 -16.16
N GLN A 188 -5.61 -11.94 -15.69
CA GLN A 188 -6.07 -10.94 -14.74
C GLN A 188 -5.27 -11.01 -13.43
N LEU A 189 -5.01 -12.21 -12.90
CA LEU A 189 -4.19 -12.39 -11.68
C LEU A 189 -2.78 -11.79 -11.77
N SER A 190 -2.24 -11.55 -12.97
CA SER A 190 -0.92 -10.92 -13.13
C SER A 190 -0.95 -9.40 -13.31
N THR A 191 -2.07 -8.85 -13.77
CA THR A 191 -2.18 -7.47 -14.26
C THR A 191 -3.30 -6.64 -13.62
N GLY A 192 -4.32 -7.29 -13.04
CA GLY A 192 -5.59 -6.68 -12.63
C GLY A 192 -6.56 -6.54 -13.82
N THR A 193 -7.78 -6.05 -13.56
CA THR A 193 -8.73 -5.64 -14.62
C THR A 193 -8.30 -4.32 -15.28
N ALA A 194 -8.92 -4.02 -16.44
CA ALA A 194 -8.58 -2.87 -17.30
C ALA A 194 -8.63 -1.49 -16.60
N GLU A 195 -9.40 -1.36 -15.51
CA GLU A 195 -9.55 -0.10 -14.76
C GLU A 195 -8.65 0.02 -13.51
N GLY A 196 -7.88 -1.02 -13.22
CA GLY A 196 -6.73 -0.93 -12.34
C GLY A 196 -6.87 -1.65 -11.01
N ARG A 197 -5.79 -2.34 -10.62
CA ARG A 197 -5.47 -2.82 -9.27
C ARG A 197 -6.57 -3.56 -8.49
N ILE A 198 -7.61 -4.09 -9.14
CA ILE A 198 -8.66 -4.87 -8.49
C ILE A 198 -8.81 -6.20 -9.25
N LEU A 199 -8.98 -7.28 -8.49
CA LEU A 199 -9.29 -8.64 -8.92
C LEU A 199 -10.61 -9.02 -8.25
N GLY A 200 -11.74 -8.76 -8.91
CA GLY A 200 -13.06 -8.98 -8.32
C GLY A 200 -14.17 -8.85 -9.34
N SER A 201 -15.37 -9.33 -8.97
CA SER A 201 -16.58 -9.12 -9.76
C SER A 201 -16.89 -7.64 -9.99
N ASP A 202 -17.72 -7.36 -11.00
CA ASP A 202 -18.25 -6.01 -11.24
C ASP A 202 -18.95 -5.45 -10.00
N ARG A 203 -19.67 -6.30 -9.25
CA ARG A 203 -20.31 -5.93 -7.99
C ARG A 203 -19.29 -5.47 -6.95
N PHE A 204 -18.19 -6.19 -6.80
CA PHE A 204 -17.13 -5.83 -5.87
C PHE A 204 -16.43 -4.54 -6.28
N ILE A 205 -16.12 -4.37 -7.57
CA ILE A 205 -15.54 -3.14 -8.11
C ILE A 205 -16.44 -1.94 -7.78
N LEU A 206 -17.74 -2.03 -8.10
CA LEU A 206 -18.71 -0.96 -7.81
C LEU A 206 -18.78 -0.64 -6.32
N LYS A 207 -18.86 -1.66 -5.45
CA LYS A 207 -18.89 -1.49 -3.99
C LYS A 207 -17.66 -0.75 -3.48
N VAL A 208 -16.47 -1.17 -3.92
CA VAL A 208 -15.21 -0.60 -3.48
C VAL A 208 -15.04 0.84 -4.00
N THR A 209 -15.36 1.08 -5.27
CA THR A 209 -15.27 2.42 -5.87
C THR A 209 -16.26 3.40 -5.24
N ALA A 210 -17.48 2.97 -4.94
CA ALA A 210 -18.47 3.79 -4.22
C ALA A 210 -18.02 4.12 -2.80
N ALA A 211 -17.43 3.17 -2.08
CA ALA A 211 -16.87 3.40 -0.75
C ALA A 211 -15.72 4.43 -0.80
N GLN A 212 -14.82 4.34 -1.78
CA GLN A 212 -13.75 5.32 -1.97
C GLN A 212 -14.26 6.72 -2.28
N GLN A 213 -15.30 6.85 -3.10
CA GLN A 213 -15.91 8.15 -3.39
C GLN A 213 -16.56 8.74 -2.14
N THR A 214 -17.28 7.92 -1.37
CA THR A 214 -17.92 8.34 -0.12
C THR A 214 -16.89 8.78 0.92
N GLU A 215 -15.79 8.04 1.06
CA GLU A 215 -14.72 8.35 2.01
C GLU A 215 -13.89 9.55 1.57
N SER A 216 -13.56 9.68 0.28
CA SER A 216 -12.95 10.90 -0.26
C SER A 216 -13.87 12.12 -0.09
N THR A 217 -15.18 11.93 -0.16
CA THR A 217 -16.16 13.00 0.05
C THR A 217 -16.23 13.37 1.53
N LYS A 218 -16.34 12.39 2.44
CA LYS A 218 -16.27 12.61 3.90
C LYS A 218 -14.94 13.23 4.36
N GLN A 219 -13.83 12.90 3.72
CA GLN A 219 -12.51 13.46 4.02
C GLN A 219 -12.37 14.90 3.49
N LYS A 220 -13.00 15.23 2.36
CA LYS A 220 -13.10 16.60 1.82
C LYS A 220 -14.11 17.50 2.57
N LEU A 221 -15.11 16.92 3.25
CA LEU A 221 -16.22 17.64 3.90
C LEU A 221 -15.99 17.95 5.40
N ARG A 222 -14.77 17.81 5.94
CA ARG A 222 -14.55 18.05 7.39
C ARG A 222 -14.47 19.54 7.76
N CYS A 223 -14.01 20.42 6.87
CA CYS A 223 -14.17 21.88 6.98
C CYS A 223 -13.91 22.55 5.62
N SER A 224 -14.58 23.66 5.35
CA SER A 224 -14.40 24.49 4.16
C SER A 224 -13.11 25.32 4.23
N LEU A 225 -12.63 25.76 3.07
CA LEU A 225 -11.42 26.58 2.99
C LEU A 225 -11.63 27.97 3.62
N GLU A 226 -12.87 28.46 3.57
CA GLU A 226 -13.34 29.66 4.25
C GLU A 226 -13.22 29.51 5.77
N GLU A 227 -13.74 28.41 6.35
CA GLU A 227 -13.65 28.15 7.81
C GLU A 227 -12.20 28.04 8.30
N ILE A 228 -11.33 27.37 7.53
CA ILE A 228 -9.89 27.29 7.85
C ILE A 228 -9.27 28.69 7.83
N THR A 229 -9.58 29.49 6.81
CA THR A 229 -9.01 30.82 6.64
C THR A 229 -9.44 31.76 7.76
N GLU A 230 -10.73 31.78 8.11
CA GLU A 230 -11.26 32.57 9.22
C GLU A 230 -10.62 32.16 10.56
N MET A 231 -10.49 30.86 10.82
CA MET A 231 -9.90 30.35 12.05
C MET A 231 -8.42 30.73 12.20
N VAL A 232 -7.63 30.54 11.13
CA VAL A 232 -6.21 30.88 11.13
C VAL A 232 -6.01 32.40 11.21
N ALA A 233 -6.85 33.19 10.55
CA ALA A 233 -6.86 34.64 10.63
C ALA A 233 -7.07 35.11 12.08
N LYS A 234 -8.12 34.60 12.73
CA LYS A 234 -8.49 34.93 14.11
C LYS A 234 -7.37 34.61 15.11
N GLU A 235 -6.88 33.38 15.12
CA GLU A 235 -5.80 32.96 16.03
C GLU A 235 -4.46 33.64 15.72
N GLY A 236 -4.22 33.97 14.45
CA GLY A 236 -3.01 34.65 13.99
C GLY A 236 -3.02 36.16 14.24
N GLY A 237 -4.16 36.74 14.63
CA GLY A 237 -4.33 38.19 14.75
C GLY A 237 -4.19 38.92 13.41
N VAL A 238 -4.63 38.29 12.31
CA VAL A 238 -4.56 38.82 10.94
C VAL A 238 -5.99 39.00 10.42
N ASN A 239 -6.23 40.06 9.64
CA ASN A 239 -7.50 40.20 8.94
C ASN A 239 -7.59 39.16 7.81
N ALA A 240 -8.69 38.40 7.74
CA ALA A 240 -8.91 37.37 6.71
C ALA A 240 -8.77 37.94 5.28
N GLU A 241 -9.22 39.17 5.03
CA GLU A 241 -9.08 39.82 3.71
C GLU A 241 -7.60 40.09 3.35
N GLU A 242 -6.76 40.35 4.36
CA GLU A 242 -5.33 40.58 4.15
C GLU A 242 -4.61 39.30 3.68
N ILE A 243 -5.17 38.12 3.98
CA ILE A 243 -4.61 36.83 3.60
C ILE A 243 -4.58 36.66 2.08
N SER A 244 -5.60 37.10 1.35
CA SER A 244 -5.62 37.05 -0.12
C SER A 244 -4.92 38.25 -0.78
N SER A 245 -4.60 39.30 -0.02
CA SER A 245 -3.92 40.50 -0.51
C SER A 245 -2.45 40.26 -0.93
N PRO A 246 -1.78 41.22 -1.60
CA PRO A 246 -0.34 41.15 -1.86
C PRO A 246 0.58 41.33 -0.62
N SER A 247 0.01 41.54 0.59
CA SER A 247 0.78 41.82 1.81
C SER A 247 1.85 40.77 2.08
N GLN A 248 3.08 41.23 2.37
CA GLN A 248 4.24 40.40 2.68
C GLN A 248 4.57 40.38 4.17
N ARG A 249 3.68 40.93 5.02
CA ARG A 249 3.85 40.92 6.48
C ARG A 249 4.06 39.48 6.96
N ARG A 250 5.01 39.31 7.88
CA ARG A 250 5.43 37.99 8.37
C ARG A 250 4.25 37.17 8.93
N ALA A 251 3.31 37.83 9.61
CA ALA A 251 2.11 37.20 10.15
C ALA A 251 1.18 36.68 9.03
N VAL A 252 0.96 37.47 7.97
CA VAL A 252 0.13 37.08 6.82
C VAL A 252 0.74 35.91 6.05
N SER A 253 2.06 35.96 5.80
CA SER A 253 2.79 34.87 5.15
C SER A 253 2.78 33.58 5.97
N HIS A 254 2.81 33.69 7.30
CA HIS A 254 2.67 32.55 8.21
C HIS A 254 1.24 31.99 8.18
N ALA A 255 0.22 32.85 8.23
CA ALA A 255 -1.19 32.46 8.10
C ALA A 255 -1.46 31.68 6.80
N ARG A 256 -1.00 32.18 5.64
CA ARG A 256 -1.09 31.45 4.36
C ARG A 256 -0.44 30.08 4.41
N SER A 257 0.72 29.99 5.05
CA SER A 257 1.46 28.74 5.18
C SER A 257 0.69 27.72 6.04
N MET A 258 0.04 28.18 7.12
CA MET A 258 -0.81 27.36 7.98
C MET A 258 -2.09 26.93 7.26
N ILE A 259 -2.78 27.85 6.58
CA ILE A 259 -3.98 27.53 5.79
C ILE A 259 -3.65 26.47 4.74
N ALA A 260 -2.56 26.64 4.00
CA ALA A 260 -2.15 25.68 2.99
C ALA A 260 -1.84 24.30 3.59
N LEU A 261 -1.19 24.25 4.76
CA LEU A 261 -0.93 22.99 5.46
C LEU A 261 -2.24 22.33 5.93
N LEU A 262 -3.10 23.07 6.62
CA LEU A 262 -4.36 22.56 7.17
C LEU A 262 -5.30 22.08 6.07
N ALA A 263 -5.47 22.89 5.02
CA ALA A 263 -6.32 22.57 3.89
C ALA A 263 -5.87 21.29 3.15
N VAL A 264 -4.57 21.17 2.87
CA VAL A 264 -4.05 20.04 2.08
C VAL A 264 -3.83 18.78 2.91
N ASP A 265 -3.23 18.92 4.10
CA ASP A 265 -2.79 17.76 4.89
C ASP A 265 -3.91 17.23 5.79
N TYR A 266 -4.89 18.06 6.16
CA TYR A 266 -5.91 17.71 7.14
C TYR A 266 -7.35 17.85 6.66
N ALA A 267 -7.65 18.76 5.72
CA ALA A 267 -9.00 18.93 5.14
C ALA A 267 -9.18 18.30 3.75
N GLY A 268 -8.14 17.69 3.18
CA GLY A 268 -8.23 16.94 1.91
C GLY A 268 -8.43 17.80 0.66
N LEU A 269 -8.19 19.11 0.74
CA LEU A 269 -8.26 20.04 -0.38
C LEU A 269 -6.97 19.97 -1.22
N SER A 270 -7.07 20.29 -2.51
CA SER A 270 -5.92 20.36 -3.40
C SER A 270 -5.16 21.68 -3.23
N ALA A 271 -3.85 21.65 -3.49
CA ALA A 271 -3.04 22.87 -3.53
C ALA A 271 -3.54 23.88 -4.58
N THR A 272 -4.25 23.42 -5.62
CA THR A 272 -4.89 24.27 -6.63
C THR A 272 -6.08 25.03 -6.06
N GLU A 273 -6.95 24.37 -5.30
CA GLU A 273 -8.08 25.00 -4.60
C GLU A 273 -7.56 26.06 -3.62
N VAL A 274 -6.51 25.73 -2.85
CA VAL A 274 -5.84 26.66 -1.92
C VAL A 274 -5.23 27.86 -2.65
N ALA A 275 -4.51 27.63 -3.75
CA ALA A 275 -3.90 28.70 -4.54
C ALA A 275 -4.93 29.69 -5.09
N SER A 276 -6.05 29.17 -5.61
CA SER A 276 -7.17 29.98 -6.10
C SER A 276 -7.77 30.84 -5.00
N HIS A 277 -8.08 30.25 -3.84
CA HIS A 277 -8.69 30.96 -2.71
C HIS A 277 -7.76 32.05 -2.12
N LEU A 278 -6.47 31.75 -1.96
CA LEU A 278 -5.48 32.69 -1.43
C LEU A 278 -5.00 33.72 -2.48
N SER A 279 -5.50 33.66 -3.71
CA SER A 279 -5.06 34.50 -4.84
C SER A 279 -3.54 34.47 -5.05
N ARG A 280 -2.93 33.28 -4.93
CA ARG A 280 -1.48 33.06 -5.08
C ARG A 280 -1.19 32.02 -6.17
N ASP A 281 0.00 32.10 -6.74
CA ASP A 281 0.46 31.09 -7.69
C ASP A 281 0.66 29.71 -7.00
N LEU A 282 0.28 28.64 -7.70
CA LEU A 282 0.39 27.26 -7.23
C LEU A 282 1.82 26.88 -6.81
N THR A 283 2.84 27.40 -7.49
CA THR A 283 4.25 27.13 -7.15
C THR A 283 4.64 27.75 -5.81
N VAL A 284 4.08 28.92 -5.47
CA VAL A 284 4.30 29.60 -4.19
C VAL A 284 3.68 28.80 -3.06
N ILE A 285 2.43 28.36 -3.22
CA ILE A 285 1.74 27.52 -2.24
C ILE A 285 2.46 26.19 -2.03
N SER A 286 2.88 25.53 -3.12
CA SER A 286 3.62 24.26 -3.04
C SER A 286 4.94 24.41 -2.29
N ARG A 287 5.69 25.50 -2.52
CA ARG A 287 6.94 25.81 -1.83
C ARG A 287 6.70 26.10 -0.34
N GLN A 288 5.68 26.88 0.00
CA GLN A 288 5.32 27.19 1.39
C GLN A 288 4.88 25.94 2.16
N LEU A 289 4.09 25.06 1.55
CA LEU A 289 3.70 23.77 2.11
C LEU A 289 4.92 22.92 2.47
N LYS A 290 5.87 22.77 1.54
CA LYS A 290 7.11 22.02 1.79
C LYS A 290 7.88 22.58 2.98
N GLN A 291 8.13 23.89 3.00
CA GLN A 291 8.86 24.55 4.08
C GLN A 291 8.14 24.44 5.43
N THR A 292 6.82 24.47 5.41
CA THR A 292 5.99 24.41 6.62
C THR A 292 5.98 23.01 7.22
N ARG A 293 5.84 21.97 6.40
CA ARG A 293 6.01 20.57 6.84
C ARG A 293 7.36 20.34 7.51
N GLU A 294 8.44 20.87 6.92
CA GLU A 294 9.78 20.78 7.51
C GLU A 294 9.88 21.51 8.86
N ARG A 295 9.22 22.67 9.01
CA ARG A 295 9.17 23.41 10.28
C ARG A 295 8.39 22.65 11.37
N VAL A 296 7.23 22.08 11.02
CA VAL A 296 6.41 21.27 11.94
C VAL A 296 7.18 20.04 12.41
N TYR A 297 7.93 19.39 11.51
CA TYR A 297 8.77 18.24 11.87
C TYR A 297 9.93 18.60 12.82
N ARG A 298 10.58 19.76 12.62
CA ARG A 298 11.79 20.15 13.38
C ARG A 298 11.52 20.95 14.66
N ARG A 299 10.37 21.62 14.79
CA ARG A 299 10.08 22.55 15.90
C ARG A 299 8.82 22.16 16.65
N GLY A 300 8.97 21.87 17.95
CA GLY A 300 7.83 21.56 18.83
C GLY A 300 6.74 22.65 18.83
N ALA A 301 7.13 23.94 18.81
CA ALA A 301 6.17 25.04 18.85
C ALA A 301 5.26 25.14 17.59
N GLU A 302 5.75 24.75 16.41
CA GLU A 302 4.92 24.71 15.19
C GLU A 302 3.97 23.52 15.23
N LYS A 303 4.45 22.36 15.69
CA LYS A 303 3.60 21.19 15.92
C LYS A 303 2.45 21.48 16.90
N SER A 304 2.73 22.13 18.03
CA SER A 304 1.69 22.50 19.01
C SER A 304 0.68 23.52 18.46
N ARG A 305 1.08 24.38 17.49
CA ARG A 305 0.13 25.27 16.80
C ARG A 305 -0.78 24.50 15.87
N VAL A 306 -0.23 23.56 15.09
CA VAL A 306 -1.03 22.69 14.22
C VAL A 306 -2.02 21.90 15.07
N GLU A 307 -1.59 21.26 16.15
CA GLU A 307 -2.48 20.54 17.07
C GLU A 307 -3.60 21.42 17.63
N ARG A 308 -3.29 22.69 17.96
CA ARG A 308 -4.31 23.66 18.39
C ARG A 308 -5.34 23.94 17.29
N TYR A 309 -4.89 24.19 16.06
CA TYR A 309 -5.80 24.42 14.92
C TYR A 309 -6.67 23.21 14.64
N LEU A 310 -6.11 22.00 14.71
CA LEU A 310 -6.86 20.76 14.49
C LEU A 310 -7.96 20.58 15.53
N ASN A 311 -7.67 20.84 16.81
CA ASN A 311 -8.67 20.80 17.86
C ASN A 311 -9.79 21.83 17.65
N LEU A 312 -9.46 23.06 17.22
CA LEU A 312 -10.44 24.11 16.96
C LEU A 312 -11.31 23.81 15.74
N LEU A 313 -10.78 23.12 14.74
CA LEU A 313 -11.47 22.77 13.50
C LEU A 313 -12.13 21.38 13.56
N ASN A 314 -12.08 20.67 14.69
CA ASN A 314 -12.49 19.27 14.83
C ASN A 314 -11.86 18.34 13.77
N LEU A 315 -10.63 18.64 13.35
CA LEU A 315 -9.85 17.82 12.43
C LEU A 315 -9.02 16.81 13.24
N GLN A 316 -8.97 15.56 12.78
CA GLN A 316 -8.10 14.54 13.39
C GLN A 316 -6.67 14.71 12.87
N ALA A 317 -5.70 14.58 13.78
CA ALA A 317 -4.26 14.62 13.49
C ALA A 317 -3.74 13.36 12.79
#